data_AF-A0A3A1XRR9-F1
#
_entry.id   AF-A0A3A1XRR9-F1
#
_cell.length_a   1.000
_cell.length_b   1.000
_cell.length_c   1.000
_cell.angle_alpha   90.00
_cell.angle_beta   90.00
_cell.angle_gamma   90.00
#
_symmetry.space_group_name_H-M   'P 1'
#
loop_
_entity.id
_entity.type
_entity.pdbx_description
1 polymer ?
#
loop_
_entity_poly.entity_id
_entity_poly.type
_entity_poly.pdbx_seq_one_letter_code
_entity_poly.pdbx_strand_id
1 'polypeptide(L)'
;MVNFVSPEREFTLMDSLSSIIEVFALKKWQWSVEVSQWSVEVSALDTTCILDSCVYLDEADCADIVLESARGKGLGLESLTSGLYELLEHIVYSNQSVLYSCSSSLRIKGDAILNLSNSASKNTDYTFYSMSNNAMASLPPEYCGGKSTGEFSSIDENLIRCYYTNNGWVAGASIQEATLHALNELIERDATSNILLSNIFDDVCIEFLIPNCELLKEIKQAIESATGNKVYIVSIPALSGSVVLSICYKTDREEIPTFGCSASQFLGYATYRSL
;
A
#
# COMPACT_ATOMS: atom_id res chain seq x y z
N MET A 1 8.49 2.55 -30.22
CA MET A 1 8.08 1.41 -29.37
C MET A 1 9.13 1.23 -28.29
N VAL A 2 9.02 1.97 -27.18
CA VAL A 2 9.82 1.68 -25.99
C VAL A 2 8.93 0.77 -25.17
N ASN A 3 9.21 -0.53 -25.25
CA ASN A 3 8.56 -1.51 -24.39
C ASN A 3 8.82 -1.09 -22.94
N PHE A 4 7.77 -1.04 -22.13
CA PHE A 4 7.87 -1.01 -20.67
C PHE A 4 8.44 -2.36 -20.21
N VAL A 5 9.75 -2.54 -20.38
CA VAL A 5 10.45 -3.69 -19.81
C VAL A 5 11.03 -3.21 -18.49
N SER A 6 10.25 -3.36 -17.42
CA SER A 6 10.86 -3.50 -16.10
C SER A 6 11.73 -4.77 -16.17
N PRO A 7 13.05 -4.67 -15.93
CA PRO A 7 13.96 -5.83 -16.02
C PRO A 7 13.66 -6.95 -15.01
N GLU A 8 12.70 -6.76 -14.09
CA GLU A 8 12.41 -7.68 -12.98
C GLU A 8 11.17 -8.58 -13.22
N ARG A 9 10.51 -8.46 -14.39
CA ARG A 9 9.31 -9.26 -14.76
C ARG A 9 9.61 -10.68 -15.27
N GLU A 10 10.53 -11.42 -14.65
CA GLU A 10 10.54 -12.89 -14.84
C GLU A 10 9.50 -13.59 -13.95
N PHE A 11 8.96 -12.90 -12.94
CA PHE A 11 7.73 -13.32 -12.28
C PHE A 11 6.53 -12.85 -13.14
N THR A 12 5.79 -13.78 -13.74
CA THR A 12 4.61 -13.39 -14.52
C THR A 12 3.45 -13.10 -13.56
N LEU A 13 2.59 -12.14 -13.94
CA LEU A 13 1.35 -11.83 -13.21
C LEU A 13 0.52 -13.09 -12.92
N MET A 14 0.57 -14.08 -13.81
CA MET A 14 -0.10 -15.36 -13.63
C MET A 14 0.51 -16.22 -12.55
N ASP A 15 1.83 -16.23 -12.38
CA ASP A 15 2.50 -16.97 -11.31
C ASP A 15 2.17 -16.35 -9.95
N SER A 16 2.13 -15.01 -9.87
CA SER A 16 1.73 -14.27 -8.68
C SER A 16 0.26 -14.55 -8.31
N LEU A 17 -0.65 -14.46 -9.28
CA LEU A 17 -2.06 -14.79 -9.10
C LEU A 17 -2.25 -16.26 -8.69
N SER A 18 -1.52 -17.19 -9.31
CA SER A 18 -1.61 -18.62 -8.97
C SER A 18 -1.12 -18.86 -7.54
N SER A 19 0.01 -18.28 -7.16
CA SER A 19 0.59 -18.41 -5.82
C SER A 19 -0.38 -17.92 -4.74
N ILE A 20 -1.02 -16.77 -4.95
CA ILE A 20 -1.98 -16.24 -3.97
C ILE A 20 -3.25 -17.09 -3.90
N ILE A 21 -3.79 -17.55 -5.05
CA ILE A 21 -4.96 -18.44 -5.06
C ILE A 21 -4.66 -19.75 -4.33
N GLU A 22 -3.46 -20.32 -4.51
CA GLU A 22 -3.04 -21.53 -3.78
C GLU A 22 -3.02 -21.32 -2.26
N VAL A 23 -2.56 -20.17 -1.77
CA VAL A 23 -2.59 -19.84 -0.33
C VAL A 23 -4.02 -19.84 0.20
N PHE A 24 -4.95 -19.16 -0.50
CA PHE A 24 -6.35 -19.11 -0.10
C PHE A 24 -6.99 -20.52 -0.12
N ALA A 25 -6.68 -21.33 -1.15
CA ALA A 25 -7.15 -22.70 -1.25
C ALA A 25 -6.63 -23.60 -0.12
N LEU A 26 -5.33 -23.51 0.22
CA LEU A 26 -4.71 -24.26 1.33
C LEU A 26 -5.34 -23.90 2.68
N LYS A 27 -5.72 -22.62 2.87
CA LYS A 27 -6.41 -22.14 4.06
C LYS A 27 -7.91 -22.41 4.07
N LYS A 28 -8.46 -22.95 2.97
CA LYS A 28 -9.89 -23.16 2.75
C LYS A 28 -10.72 -21.87 2.88
N TRP A 29 -10.12 -20.75 2.51
CA TRP A 29 -10.77 -19.45 2.51
C TRP A 29 -11.66 -19.29 1.27
N GLN A 30 -12.91 -18.89 1.50
CA GLN A 30 -13.86 -18.56 0.43
C GLN A 30 -13.83 -17.06 0.18
N TRP A 31 -13.71 -16.67 -1.07
CA TRP A 31 -13.62 -15.26 -1.47
C TRP A 31 -14.39 -15.02 -2.77
N SER A 32 -14.85 -13.79 -2.93
CA SER A 32 -15.59 -13.31 -4.09
C SER A 32 -15.00 -11.99 -4.58
N VAL A 33 -15.29 -11.64 -5.84
CA VAL A 33 -14.78 -10.41 -6.48
C VAL A 33 -15.93 -9.64 -7.08
N GLU A 34 -15.99 -8.36 -6.78
CA GLU A 34 -16.76 -7.41 -7.55
C GLU A 34 -15.81 -6.54 -8.38
N VAL A 35 -16.01 -6.57 -9.69
CA VAL A 35 -15.34 -5.65 -10.59
C VAL A 35 -16.35 -4.60 -11.01
N SER A 36 -15.98 -3.32 -10.97
CA SER A 36 -16.89 -2.24 -11.30
C SER A 36 -17.58 -2.48 -12.67
N GLN A 37 -18.91 -2.56 -12.61
CA GLN A 37 -19.94 -2.88 -13.63
C GLN A 37 -20.47 -4.31 -13.75
N TRP A 38 -19.84 -5.40 -13.26
CA TRP A 38 -20.43 -6.75 -13.39
C TRP A 38 -19.98 -7.73 -12.29
N SER A 39 -20.92 -8.48 -11.71
CA SER A 39 -20.65 -9.66 -10.87
C SER A 39 -20.37 -10.88 -11.76
N VAL A 40 -19.18 -11.48 -11.72
CA VAL A 40 -18.85 -12.63 -12.58
C VAL A 40 -18.02 -13.68 -11.83
N GLU A 41 -18.37 -14.96 -12.00
CA GLU A 41 -17.55 -16.10 -11.55
C GLU A 41 -16.21 -16.16 -12.32
N VAL A 42 -15.11 -16.40 -11.60
CA VAL A 42 -13.70 -16.23 -12.01
C VAL A 42 -13.28 -17.04 -13.27
N SER A 43 -14.08 -18.01 -13.74
CA SER A 43 -13.68 -18.99 -14.75
C SER A 43 -13.71 -18.50 -16.22
N ALA A 44 -14.17 -17.28 -16.51
CA ALA A 44 -14.36 -16.78 -17.88
C ALA A 44 -14.00 -15.29 -18.11
N LEU A 45 -12.93 -14.80 -17.47
CA LEU A 45 -12.56 -13.38 -17.48
C LEU A 45 -11.68 -12.98 -18.68
N ASP A 46 -12.28 -12.32 -19.69
CA ASP A 46 -11.56 -11.44 -20.63
C ASP A 46 -11.33 -10.08 -19.94
N THR A 47 -10.23 -9.97 -19.20
CA THR A 47 -9.92 -8.93 -18.19
C THR A 47 -9.26 -7.68 -18.74
N THR A 48 -9.15 -7.53 -20.06
CA THR A 48 -8.20 -6.60 -20.70
C THR A 48 -8.37 -5.11 -20.35
N CYS A 49 -9.48 -4.69 -19.74
CA CYS A 49 -9.81 -3.27 -19.46
C CYS A 49 -10.21 -2.92 -18.02
N ILE A 50 -10.02 -3.82 -17.05
CA ILE A 50 -10.39 -3.54 -15.64
C ILE A 50 -9.31 -2.66 -14.98
N LEU A 51 -9.71 -1.67 -14.19
CA LEU A 51 -8.78 -0.77 -13.47
C LEU A 51 -8.92 -0.82 -11.94
N ASP A 52 -10.07 -1.30 -11.44
CA ASP A 52 -10.42 -1.37 -10.01
C ASP A 52 -11.24 -2.65 -9.75
N SER A 53 -10.93 -3.32 -8.63
CA SER A 53 -11.60 -4.54 -8.19
C SER A 53 -11.72 -4.58 -6.67
N CYS A 54 -12.92 -4.87 -6.17
CA CYS A 54 -13.14 -5.16 -4.77
C CYS A 54 -13.11 -6.68 -4.56
N VAL A 55 -12.30 -7.14 -3.60
CA VAL A 55 -12.25 -8.54 -3.20
C VAL A 55 -12.84 -8.66 -1.79
N TYR A 56 -13.73 -9.63 -1.60
CA TYR A 56 -14.38 -9.90 -0.32
C TYR A 56 -13.99 -11.30 0.16
N LEU A 57 -13.73 -11.41 1.45
CA LEU A 57 -13.64 -12.69 2.12
C LEU A 57 -14.99 -12.98 2.81
N ASP A 58 -15.70 -13.98 2.29
CA ASP A 58 -16.96 -14.43 2.87
C ASP A 58 -16.69 -15.32 4.09
N GLU A 59 -17.63 -15.35 5.04
CA GLU A 59 -17.57 -16.11 6.29
C GLU A 59 -17.49 -17.63 5.99
N ALA A 60 -16.29 -18.13 5.67
CA ALA A 60 -16.00 -19.55 5.74
C ALA A 60 -15.95 -19.95 7.23
N ASP A 61 -16.08 -21.25 7.54
CA ASP A 61 -16.04 -21.85 8.89
C ASP A 61 -14.79 -21.52 9.76
N CYS A 62 -13.95 -20.57 9.34
CA CYS A 62 -12.84 -19.99 10.08
C CYS A 62 -13.38 -18.99 11.11
N ALA A 63 -13.59 -19.47 12.35
CA ALA A 63 -14.14 -18.71 13.49
C ALA A 63 -13.40 -17.41 13.87
N ASP A 64 -12.30 -17.06 13.19
CA ASP A 64 -11.38 -15.98 13.55
C ASP A 64 -11.33 -14.83 12.53
N ILE A 65 -12.08 -14.88 11.42
CA ILE A 65 -12.08 -13.81 10.42
C ILE A 65 -13.47 -13.17 10.31
N VAL A 66 -13.57 -11.91 10.75
CA VAL A 66 -14.72 -11.03 10.47
C VAL A 66 -14.66 -10.65 8.99
N LEU A 67 -15.80 -10.46 8.33
CA LEU A 67 -15.89 -10.00 6.93
C LEU A 67 -14.83 -8.92 6.62
N GLU A 68 -13.86 -9.26 5.79
CA GLU A 68 -12.74 -8.41 5.37
C GLU A 68 -12.89 -8.11 3.88
N SER A 69 -12.53 -6.89 3.48
CA SER A 69 -12.57 -6.46 2.08
C SER A 69 -11.34 -5.63 1.74
N ALA A 70 -10.89 -5.74 0.49
CA ALA A 70 -9.74 -5.01 -0.03
C ALA A 70 -10.00 -4.49 -1.45
N ARG A 71 -9.27 -3.44 -1.85
CA ARG A 71 -9.40 -2.84 -3.18
C ARG A 71 -8.12 -2.94 -3.99
N GLY A 72 -8.17 -3.74 -5.04
CA GLY A 72 -7.09 -3.85 -5.99
C GLY A 72 -7.16 -2.83 -7.10
N LYS A 73 -6.00 -2.31 -7.51
CA LYS A 73 -5.86 -1.38 -8.65
C LYS A 73 -4.88 -1.93 -9.66
N GLY A 74 -5.04 -1.54 -10.92
CA GLY A 74 -4.12 -1.88 -12.01
C GLY A 74 -4.86 -2.42 -13.22
N LEU A 75 -4.15 -2.57 -14.34
CA LEU A 75 -4.73 -2.98 -15.60
C LEU A 75 -5.01 -4.49 -15.63
N GLY A 76 -6.27 -4.84 -15.83
CA GLY A 76 -6.77 -6.19 -15.97
C GLY A 76 -6.54 -7.07 -14.75
N LEU A 77 -5.82 -8.18 -14.93
CA LEU A 77 -5.53 -9.12 -13.84
C LEU A 77 -4.66 -8.52 -12.73
N GLU A 78 -3.96 -7.41 -13.00
CA GLU A 78 -3.19 -6.69 -11.98
C GLU A 78 -4.11 -6.14 -10.89
N SER A 79 -5.28 -5.63 -11.27
CA SER A 79 -6.32 -5.20 -10.31
C SER A 79 -6.67 -6.32 -9.34
N LEU A 80 -7.05 -7.49 -9.88
CA LEU A 80 -7.44 -8.63 -9.05
C LEU A 80 -6.30 -9.10 -8.14
N THR A 81 -5.11 -9.22 -8.70
CA THR A 81 -3.92 -9.66 -7.96
C THR A 81 -3.60 -8.70 -6.82
N SER A 82 -3.62 -7.38 -7.09
CA SER A 82 -3.46 -6.33 -6.09
C SER A 82 -4.50 -6.44 -4.97
N GLY A 83 -5.77 -6.69 -5.31
CA GLY A 83 -6.84 -6.78 -4.32
C GLY A 83 -6.70 -8.01 -3.42
N LEU A 84 -6.24 -9.14 -3.96
CA LEU A 84 -5.95 -10.34 -3.18
C LEU A 84 -4.77 -10.15 -2.22
N TYR A 85 -3.69 -9.48 -2.66
CA TYR A 85 -2.55 -9.19 -1.78
C TYR A 85 -2.91 -8.23 -0.65
N GLU A 86 -3.67 -7.16 -0.96
CA GLU A 86 -4.17 -6.24 0.07
C GLU A 86 -5.08 -6.95 1.07
N LEU A 87 -5.91 -7.90 0.62
CA LEU A 87 -6.72 -8.73 1.52
C LEU A 87 -5.84 -9.59 2.44
N LEU A 88 -4.73 -10.17 1.94
CA LEU A 88 -3.78 -10.88 2.79
C LEU A 88 -3.12 -9.96 3.82
N GLU A 89 -2.76 -8.74 3.43
CA GLU A 89 -2.21 -7.73 4.35
C GLU A 89 -3.18 -7.46 5.49
N HIS A 90 -4.46 -7.23 5.17
CA HIS A 90 -5.50 -7.00 6.18
C HIS A 90 -5.66 -8.20 7.11
N ILE A 91 -5.69 -9.43 6.60
CA ILE A 91 -5.82 -10.64 7.43
C ILE A 91 -4.66 -10.76 8.42
N VAL A 92 -3.42 -10.53 7.96
CA VAL A 92 -2.23 -10.60 8.83
C VAL A 92 -2.23 -9.46 9.84
N TYR A 93 -2.58 -8.24 9.41
CA TYR A 93 -2.71 -7.07 10.26
C TYR A 93 -3.80 -7.25 11.34
N SER A 94 -4.93 -7.86 11.01
CA SER A 94 -6.00 -8.15 11.96
C SER A 94 -5.63 -9.25 12.97
N ASN A 95 -4.71 -10.15 12.60
CA ASN A 95 -4.24 -11.28 13.43
C ASN A 95 -2.77 -11.15 13.92
N GLN A 96 -2.43 -9.92 14.33
CA GLN A 96 -1.11 -9.52 14.82
C GLN A 96 -0.56 -10.27 16.03
N SER A 97 -1.39 -10.98 16.80
CA SER A 97 -0.92 -11.73 17.98
C SER A 97 0.08 -12.82 17.60
N VAL A 98 0.00 -13.32 16.36
CA VAL A 98 0.94 -14.28 15.78
C VAL A 98 2.34 -13.68 15.58
N LEU A 99 2.46 -12.35 15.56
CA LEU A 99 3.72 -11.64 15.35
C LEU A 99 4.45 -11.28 16.66
N TYR A 100 3.80 -11.45 17.82
CA TYR A 100 4.42 -11.15 19.11
C TYR A 100 5.63 -12.06 19.34
N SER A 101 6.81 -11.48 19.17
CA SER A 101 8.08 -12.16 19.39
C SER A 101 9.14 -11.09 19.66
N CYS A 102 9.46 -10.88 20.93
CA CYS A 102 10.59 -10.02 21.28
C CYS A 102 11.85 -10.85 21.45
N SER A 103 12.67 -10.91 20.40
CA SER A 103 14.01 -11.50 20.44
C SER A 103 15.13 -10.45 20.55
N SER A 104 14.82 -9.16 20.44
CA SER A 104 15.80 -8.08 20.57
C SER A 104 15.93 -7.54 21.99
N SER A 105 17.17 -7.27 22.41
CA SER A 105 17.47 -6.52 23.62
C SER A 105 17.38 -4.99 23.42
N LEU A 106 17.29 -4.52 22.17
CA LEU A 106 17.28 -3.11 21.80
C LEU A 106 15.90 -2.69 21.31
N ARG A 107 15.38 -1.58 21.85
CA ARG A 107 14.22 -0.89 21.25
C ARG A 107 14.69 0.14 20.26
N ILE A 108 13.91 0.33 19.19
CA ILE A 108 14.06 1.49 18.30
C ILE A 108 13.86 2.75 19.16
N LYS A 109 14.76 3.71 19.03
CA LYS A 109 14.72 5.00 19.75
C LYS A 109 14.66 6.14 18.77
N GLY A 110 14.10 7.26 19.19
CA GLY A 110 14.01 8.45 18.38
C GLY A 110 13.56 9.66 19.18
N ASP A 111 12.49 10.29 18.74
CA ASP A 111 11.88 11.45 19.38
C ASP A 111 11.24 11.12 20.74
N ALA A 112 10.63 12.14 21.37
CA ALA A 112 9.97 11.99 22.66
C ALA A 112 8.86 10.93 22.63
N ILE A 113 8.15 10.75 21.52
CA ILE A 113 7.04 9.81 21.38
C ILE A 113 7.57 8.38 21.24
N LEU A 114 8.58 8.14 20.40
CA LEU A 114 9.26 6.84 20.30
C LEU A 114 9.91 6.44 21.63
N ASN A 115 10.40 7.41 22.41
CA ASN A 115 10.99 7.13 23.71
C ASN A 115 9.98 6.71 24.79
N LEU A 116 8.66 6.97 24.60
CA LEU A 116 7.61 6.42 25.46
C LEU A 116 7.61 4.89 25.42
N SER A 117 8.08 4.26 24.34
CA SER A 117 8.17 2.80 24.25
C SER A 117 8.91 2.18 25.43
N ASN A 118 9.83 2.89 26.10
CA ASN A 118 10.55 2.40 27.28
C ASN A 118 9.66 2.17 28.52
N SER A 119 8.45 2.72 28.57
CA SER A 119 7.52 2.51 29.68
C SER A 119 6.76 1.19 29.63
N ALA A 120 6.66 0.55 28.45
CA ALA A 120 5.92 -0.69 28.25
C ALA A 120 6.78 -1.95 28.43
N SER A 121 6.17 -3.08 28.78
CA SER A 121 6.80 -4.40 28.71
C SER A 121 7.26 -4.76 27.30
N LYS A 122 8.34 -5.53 27.18
CA LYS A 122 8.86 -6.01 25.88
C LYS A 122 8.19 -7.26 25.37
N ASN A 123 7.39 -7.96 26.18
CA ASN A 123 6.90 -9.30 25.85
C ASN A 123 6.03 -9.36 24.58
N THR A 124 5.41 -8.24 24.22
CA THR A 124 4.51 -8.09 23.07
C THR A 124 5.14 -7.31 21.93
N ASP A 125 6.38 -6.82 22.08
CA ASP A 125 7.05 -6.08 21.02
C ASP A 125 7.19 -6.94 19.75
N TYR A 126 7.06 -6.29 18.60
CA TYR A 126 7.50 -6.86 17.32
C TYR A 126 9.02 -6.72 17.20
N THR A 127 9.68 -7.75 16.66
CA THR A 127 11.10 -7.68 16.31
C THR A 127 11.29 -7.35 14.83
N PHE A 128 12.13 -6.36 14.58
CA PHE A 128 12.54 -5.89 13.26
C PHE A 128 14.00 -6.25 13.01
N TYR A 129 14.33 -6.50 11.75
CA TYR A 129 15.68 -6.76 11.28
C TYR A 129 16.12 -5.64 10.35
N SER A 130 17.28 -5.05 10.62
CA SER A 130 17.88 -4.09 9.70
C SER A 130 18.33 -4.80 8.43
N MET A 131 17.87 -4.31 7.27
CA MET A 131 18.26 -4.86 5.98
C MET A 131 19.75 -4.71 5.66
N SER A 132 20.45 -3.75 6.28
CA SER A 132 21.85 -3.45 5.95
C SER A 132 22.85 -4.32 6.73
N ASN A 133 22.52 -4.69 7.96
CA ASN A 133 23.45 -5.39 8.85
C ASN A 133 22.80 -6.49 9.71
N ASN A 134 21.52 -6.81 9.47
CA ASN A 134 20.73 -7.79 10.25
C ASN A 134 20.66 -7.50 11.75
N ALA A 135 20.98 -6.28 12.19
CA ALA A 135 20.79 -5.90 13.58
C ALA A 135 19.31 -5.96 13.94
N MET A 136 19.00 -6.51 15.11
CA MET A 136 17.63 -6.62 15.60
C MET A 136 17.27 -5.43 16.47
N ALA A 137 16.08 -4.89 16.28
CA ALA A 137 15.47 -3.90 17.17
C ALA A 137 14.00 -4.26 17.38
N SER A 138 13.40 -3.77 18.45
CA SER A 138 11.99 -4.03 18.75
C SER A 138 11.19 -2.74 18.90
N LEU A 139 9.89 -2.83 18.67
CA LEU A 139 8.94 -1.76 18.93
C LEU A 139 7.61 -2.36 19.44
N PRO A 140 6.94 -1.70 20.40
CA PRO A 140 5.61 -2.13 20.85
C PRO A 140 4.60 -2.10 19.69
N PRO A 141 3.62 -3.02 19.69
CA PRO A 141 2.69 -3.17 18.58
C PRO A 141 1.84 -1.92 18.32
N GLU A 142 1.55 -1.10 19.34
CA GLU A 142 0.77 0.13 19.24
C GLU A 142 1.38 1.16 18.26
N TYR A 143 2.71 1.15 18.10
CA TYR A 143 3.40 2.00 17.12
C TYR A 143 3.27 1.47 15.68
N CYS A 144 2.92 0.20 15.54
CA CYS A 144 2.80 -0.50 14.27
C CYS A 144 1.33 -0.72 13.86
N GLY A 145 0.39 -0.09 14.58
CA GLY A 145 -1.05 -0.21 14.34
C GLY A 145 -1.73 -1.29 15.13
N GLY A 146 -1.02 -1.89 16.07
CA GLY A 146 -1.57 -2.98 16.82
C GLY A 146 -2.62 -2.60 17.83
N LYS A 147 -3.44 -3.60 18.16
CA LYS A 147 -4.41 -3.48 19.25
C LYS A 147 -3.66 -3.14 20.54
N SER A 148 -4.26 -2.29 21.36
CA SER A 148 -3.71 -1.96 22.67
C SER A 148 -3.44 -3.24 23.47
N THR A 149 -2.24 -3.34 24.00
CA THR A 149 -1.82 -4.39 24.92
C THR A 149 -2.14 -4.05 26.37
N GLY A 150 -2.59 -2.81 26.65
CA GLY A 150 -2.82 -2.29 27.99
C GLY A 150 -1.53 -1.87 28.73
N GLU A 151 -0.39 -1.88 28.05
CA GLU A 151 0.93 -1.53 28.62
C GLU A 151 1.16 -0.02 28.74
N PHE A 152 0.39 0.80 28.03
CA PHE A 152 0.48 2.25 28.03
C PHE A 152 -0.71 2.88 28.74
N SER A 153 -0.52 4.09 29.29
CA SER A 153 -1.67 4.88 29.75
C SER A 153 -2.52 5.32 28.57
N SER A 154 -3.81 5.59 28.77
CA SER A 154 -4.69 6.05 27.69
C SER A 154 -4.21 7.35 27.02
N ILE A 155 -3.53 8.22 27.77
CA ILE A 155 -2.95 9.46 27.23
C ILE A 155 -1.76 9.12 26.33
N ASP A 156 -0.86 8.24 26.77
CA ASP A 156 0.30 7.83 25.98
C ASP A 156 -0.13 7.07 24.73
N GLU A 157 -1.10 6.16 24.83
CA GLU A 157 -1.65 5.47 23.66
C GLU A 157 -2.25 6.43 22.65
N ASN A 158 -2.99 7.45 23.11
CA ASN A 158 -3.55 8.46 22.21
C ASN A 158 -2.45 9.24 21.48
N LEU A 159 -1.35 9.58 22.17
CA LEU A 159 -0.21 10.23 21.56
C LEU A 159 0.50 9.30 20.56
N ILE A 160 0.73 8.04 20.92
CA ILE A 160 1.33 7.03 20.03
C ILE A 160 0.47 6.84 18.79
N ARG A 161 -0.85 6.78 18.93
CA ARG A 161 -1.80 6.66 17.81
C ARG A 161 -1.75 7.85 16.85
N CYS A 162 -1.30 9.03 17.27
CA CYS A 162 -1.06 10.14 16.34
C CYS A 162 0.14 9.90 15.40
N TYR A 163 1.05 8.99 15.77
CA TYR A 163 2.24 8.61 15.00
C TYR A 163 2.12 7.22 14.38
N TYR A 164 1.01 6.53 14.64
CA TYR A 164 0.69 5.27 14.00
C TYR A 164 0.53 5.46 12.48
N THR A 165 1.07 4.50 11.75
CA THR A 165 0.81 4.35 10.32
C THR A 165 0.68 2.87 9.96
N ASN A 166 -0.21 2.56 9.02
CA ASN A 166 -0.20 1.27 8.32
C ASN A 166 0.77 1.28 7.13
N ASN A 167 1.44 2.40 6.83
CA ASN A 167 2.43 2.48 5.76
C ASN A 167 3.52 1.42 5.97
N GLY A 168 3.83 0.66 4.92
CA GLY A 168 4.86 -0.38 4.97
C GLY A 168 4.38 -1.75 5.46
N TRP A 169 3.09 -1.92 5.76
CA TRP A 169 2.47 -3.25 5.79
C TRP A 169 2.14 -3.67 4.36
N VAL A 170 2.92 -4.60 3.82
CA VAL A 170 2.80 -5.00 2.42
C VAL A 170 2.98 -6.51 2.25
N ALA A 171 2.23 -7.10 1.33
CA ALA A 171 2.37 -8.46 0.86
C ALA A 171 2.90 -8.48 -0.58
N GLY A 172 3.54 -9.59 -0.92
CA GLY A 172 4.07 -9.85 -2.26
C GLY A 172 4.30 -11.34 -2.45
N ALA A 173 4.61 -11.74 -3.69
CA ALA A 173 4.93 -13.13 -4.01
C ALA A 173 6.25 -13.59 -3.37
N SER A 174 7.10 -12.64 -2.97
CA SER A 174 8.35 -12.89 -2.24
C SER A 174 8.60 -11.83 -1.17
N ILE A 175 9.51 -12.13 -0.24
CA ILE A 175 9.97 -11.17 0.77
C ILE A 175 10.62 -9.95 0.07
N GLN A 176 11.37 -10.17 -1.01
CA GLN A 176 12.04 -9.11 -1.76
C GLN A 176 11.04 -8.14 -2.39
N GLU A 177 9.97 -8.65 -2.99
CA GLU A 177 8.92 -7.84 -3.59
C GLU A 177 8.15 -7.05 -2.52
N ALA A 178 7.70 -7.71 -1.45
CA ALA A 178 7.02 -7.05 -0.34
C ALA A 178 7.89 -5.94 0.28
N THR A 179 9.20 -6.21 0.43
CA THR A 179 10.18 -5.24 0.94
C THR A 179 10.34 -4.03 0.01
N LEU A 180 10.49 -4.26 -1.30
CA LEU A 180 10.61 -3.18 -2.29
C LEU A 180 9.35 -2.31 -2.31
N HIS A 181 8.18 -2.94 -2.26
CA HIS A 181 6.91 -2.24 -2.25
C HIS A 181 6.74 -1.43 -0.94
N ALA A 182 6.99 -2.02 0.23
CA ALA A 182 6.97 -1.30 1.50
C ALA A 182 7.92 -0.09 1.50
N LEU A 183 9.12 -0.22 0.92
CA LEU A 183 10.05 0.90 0.79
C LEU A 183 9.52 2.00 -0.13
N ASN A 184 8.92 1.65 -1.26
CA ASN A 184 8.32 2.62 -2.17
C ASN A 184 7.17 3.38 -1.50
N GLU A 185 6.31 2.71 -0.73
CA GLU A 185 5.24 3.39 0.03
C GLU A 185 5.80 4.37 1.06
N LEU A 186 6.88 4.00 1.76
CA LEU A 186 7.53 4.91 2.72
C LEU A 186 8.11 6.16 2.03
N ILE A 187 8.77 5.98 0.88
CA ILE A 187 9.31 7.10 0.08
C ILE A 187 8.17 7.98 -0.45
N GLU A 188 7.07 7.37 -0.91
CA GLU A 188 5.88 8.05 -1.38
C GLU A 188 5.30 8.96 -0.28
N ARG A 189 5.15 8.41 0.92
CA ARG A 189 4.54 9.10 2.07
C ARG A 189 5.44 10.20 2.60
N ASP A 190 6.75 9.97 2.69
CA ASP A 190 7.73 11.00 3.04
C ASP A 190 7.69 12.18 2.06
N ALA A 191 7.76 11.91 0.76
CA ALA A 191 7.70 12.95 -0.27
C ALA A 191 6.37 13.72 -0.23
N THR A 192 5.25 13.01 0.00
CA THR A 192 3.92 13.63 0.12
C THR A 192 3.83 14.51 1.37
N SER A 193 4.35 14.06 2.51
CA SER A 193 4.40 14.88 3.73
C SER A 193 5.24 16.14 3.52
N ASN A 194 6.40 16.01 2.87
CA ASN A 194 7.28 17.15 2.58
C ASN A 194 6.62 18.18 1.65
N ILE A 195 5.93 17.74 0.59
CA ILE A 195 5.28 18.69 -0.33
C ILE A 195 4.10 19.42 0.33
N LEU A 196 3.34 18.75 1.20
CA LEU A 196 2.27 19.37 1.98
C LEU A 196 2.81 20.42 2.96
N LEU A 197 3.94 20.15 3.60
CA LEU A 197 4.62 21.12 4.47
C LEU A 197 5.16 22.30 3.66
N SER A 198 5.84 22.06 2.54
CA SER A 198 6.33 23.12 1.64
C SER A 198 5.21 24.03 1.13
N ASN A 199 4.00 23.50 0.95
CA ASN A 199 2.82 24.29 0.57
C ASN A 199 2.46 25.35 1.61
N ILE A 200 2.57 25.03 2.91
CA ILE A 200 2.32 25.99 4.00
C ILE A 200 3.31 27.16 3.96
N PHE A 201 4.52 26.93 3.46
CA PHE A 201 5.60 27.92 3.38
C PHE A 201 5.74 28.57 2.00
N ASP A 202 4.80 28.34 1.07
CA ASP A 202 4.86 28.81 -0.32
C ASP A 202 6.16 28.41 -1.08
N ASP A 203 6.79 27.29 -0.70
CA ASP A 203 8.07 26.79 -1.26
C ASP A 203 7.90 25.45 -2.00
N VAL A 204 6.83 25.34 -2.78
CA VAL A 204 6.44 24.11 -3.48
C VAL A 204 7.25 23.95 -4.77
N CYS A 205 8.03 22.88 -4.85
CA CYS A 205 8.73 22.47 -6.06
C CYS A 205 8.01 21.26 -6.70
N ILE A 206 7.40 21.47 -7.86
CA ILE A 206 6.73 20.42 -8.64
C ILE A 206 7.11 20.51 -10.11
N GLU A 207 7.16 19.37 -10.80
CA GLU A 207 7.33 19.28 -12.25
C GLU A 207 6.08 18.67 -12.89
N PHE A 208 5.45 19.36 -13.84
CA PHE A 208 4.33 18.80 -14.60
C PHE A 208 4.82 17.73 -15.57
N LEU A 209 4.23 16.54 -15.49
CA LEU A 209 4.54 15.42 -16.36
C LEU A 209 3.49 15.31 -17.47
N ILE A 210 3.97 15.14 -18.70
CA ILE A 210 3.14 14.80 -19.84
C ILE A 210 3.47 13.37 -20.24
N PRO A 211 2.53 12.40 -20.09
CA PRO A 211 2.77 11.02 -20.47
C PRO A 211 3.21 10.92 -21.93
N ASN A 212 4.37 10.32 -22.16
CA ASN A 212 4.95 10.18 -23.49
C ASN A 212 4.62 8.84 -24.16
N CYS A 213 4.12 7.85 -23.41
CA CYS A 213 3.67 6.56 -23.94
C CYS A 213 2.15 6.51 -24.11
N GLU A 214 1.68 5.76 -25.10
CA GLU A 214 0.24 5.68 -25.42
C GLU A 214 -0.58 5.06 -24.30
N LEU A 215 -0.08 3.99 -23.66
CA LEU A 215 -0.79 3.34 -22.55
C LEU A 215 -1.16 4.31 -21.41
N LEU A 216 -0.20 5.13 -20.96
CA LEU A 216 -0.46 6.10 -19.88
C LEU A 216 -1.41 7.21 -20.33
N LYS A 217 -1.36 7.61 -21.61
CA LYS A 217 -2.32 8.57 -22.18
C LYS A 217 -3.72 7.97 -22.19
N GLU A 218 -3.87 6.72 -22.58
CA GLU A 218 -5.15 6.00 -22.61
C GLU A 218 -5.74 5.86 -21.20
N ILE A 219 -4.94 5.45 -20.21
CA ILE A 219 -5.38 5.36 -18.81
C ILE A 219 -5.84 6.73 -18.30
N LYS A 220 -5.03 7.76 -18.50
CA LYS A 220 -5.38 9.14 -18.12
C LYS A 220 -6.70 9.58 -18.78
N GLN A 221 -6.85 9.34 -20.09
CA GLN A 221 -8.06 9.70 -20.83
C GLN A 221 -9.29 8.91 -20.35
N ALA A 222 -9.13 7.64 -20.00
CA ALA A 222 -10.19 6.82 -19.44
C ALA A 222 -10.68 7.39 -18.09
N ILE A 223 -9.75 7.78 -17.20
CA ILE A 223 -10.08 8.41 -15.91
C ILE A 223 -10.78 9.77 -16.12
N GLU A 224 -10.26 10.62 -17.00
CA GLU A 224 -10.87 11.91 -17.32
C GLU A 224 -12.28 11.73 -17.90
N SER A 225 -12.49 10.71 -18.74
CA SER A 225 -13.80 10.41 -19.34
C SER A 225 -14.79 9.84 -18.33
N ALA A 226 -14.34 8.94 -17.45
CA ALA A 226 -15.19 8.32 -16.42
C ALA A 226 -15.61 9.30 -15.34
N THR A 227 -14.72 10.24 -14.98
CA THR A 227 -14.98 11.21 -13.90
C THR A 227 -15.52 12.54 -14.40
N GLY A 228 -15.38 12.85 -15.70
CA GLY A 228 -15.67 14.17 -16.26
C GLY A 228 -14.70 15.27 -15.84
N ASN A 229 -13.63 14.92 -15.11
CA ASN A 229 -12.68 15.84 -14.51
C ASN A 229 -11.33 15.84 -15.25
N LYS A 230 -10.50 16.83 -14.99
CA LYS A 230 -9.13 16.89 -15.54
C LYS A 230 -8.15 16.22 -14.61
N VAL A 231 -7.22 15.45 -15.17
CA VAL A 231 -6.15 14.81 -14.43
C VAL A 231 -4.84 15.54 -14.73
N TYR A 232 -4.17 16.00 -13.67
CA TYR A 232 -2.83 16.59 -13.72
C TYR A 232 -1.84 15.62 -13.10
N ILE A 233 -0.71 15.41 -13.76
CA ILE A 233 0.34 14.52 -13.27
C ILE A 233 1.54 15.37 -12.95
N VAL A 234 2.07 15.24 -11.74
CA VAL A 234 3.23 16.00 -11.28
C VAL A 234 4.26 15.07 -10.63
N SER A 235 5.54 15.33 -10.86
CA SER A 235 6.60 14.75 -10.05
C SER A 235 6.93 15.68 -8.89
N ILE A 236 7.20 15.09 -7.74
CA ILE A 236 7.62 15.79 -6.53
C ILE A 236 9.02 15.30 -6.09
N PRO A 237 9.81 16.15 -5.43
CA PRO A 237 11.10 15.74 -4.86
C PRO A 237 10.94 14.56 -3.90
N ALA A 238 11.85 13.60 -4.00
CA ALA A 238 11.85 12.40 -3.16
C ALA A 238 13.27 12.01 -2.77
N LEU A 239 13.40 11.27 -1.66
CA LEU A 239 14.68 10.78 -1.17
C LEU A 239 15.42 9.89 -2.20
N SER A 240 14.66 9.12 -2.99
CA SER A 240 15.18 8.23 -4.01
C SER A 240 14.13 7.99 -5.10
N GLY A 241 14.59 7.69 -6.32
CA GLY A 241 13.71 7.43 -7.46
C GLY A 241 12.87 8.64 -7.85
N SER A 242 11.61 8.38 -8.18
CA SER A 242 10.62 9.39 -8.55
C SER A 242 9.33 9.14 -7.77
N VAL A 243 8.78 10.20 -7.17
CA VAL A 243 7.41 10.19 -6.65
C VAL A 243 6.53 11.02 -7.56
N VAL A 244 5.39 10.45 -7.93
CA VAL A 244 4.42 11.03 -8.85
C VAL A 244 3.08 11.16 -8.15
N LEU A 245 2.44 12.31 -8.30
CA LEU A 245 1.05 12.57 -7.92
C LEU A 245 0.21 12.73 -9.18
N SER A 246 -0.89 11.97 -9.28
CA SER A 246 -1.93 12.21 -10.28
C SER A 246 -3.15 12.80 -9.59
N ILE A 247 -3.46 14.06 -9.88
CA ILE A 247 -4.49 14.86 -9.23
C ILE A 247 -5.69 14.97 -10.18
N CYS A 248 -6.79 14.34 -9.81
CA CYS A 248 -8.07 14.48 -10.50
C CYS A 248 -8.80 15.71 -9.94
N TYR A 249 -8.68 16.81 -10.67
CA TYR A 249 -9.20 18.11 -10.26
C TYR A 249 -10.67 18.26 -10.66
N LYS A 250 -11.54 18.38 -9.66
CA LYS A 250 -12.97 18.60 -9.87
C LYS A 250 -13.26 20.04 -10.30
N THR A 251 -14.18 20.18 -11.25
CA THR A 251 -14.61 21.51 -11.73
C THR A 251 -15.45 22.28 -10.70
N ASP A 252 -16.05 21.58 -9.73
CA ASP A 252 -16.79 22.20 -8.63
C ASP A 252 -15.88 22.44 -7.41
N ARG A 253 -15.93 23.65 -6.84
CA ARG A 253 -14.93 24.15 -5.87
C ARG A 253 -15.16 23.66 -4.43
N GLU A 254 -16.28 23.00 -4.15
CA GLU A 254 -16.63 22.57 -2.79
C GLU A 254 -16.13 21.16 -2.42
N GLU A 255 -15.57 20.40 -3.37
CA GLU A 255 -15.08 19.05 -3.11
C GLU A 255 -13.55 18.95 -3.13
N ILE A 256 -13.02 18.15 -2.20
CA ILE A 256 -11.58 17.87 -2.10
C ILE A 256 -11.14 17.08 -3.36
N PRO A 257 -10.09 17.51 -4.08
CA PRO A 257 -9.60 16.77 -5.24
C PRO A 257 -9.12 15.38 -4.82
N THR A 258 -9.42 14.38 -5.64
CA THR A 258 -8.85 13.05 -5.45
C THR A 258 -7.47 13.01 -6.08
N PHE A 259 -6.54 12.32 -5.45
CA PHE A 259 -5.22 12.10 -6.02
C PHE A 259 -4.74 10.68 -5.75
N GLY A 260 -4.01 10.13 -6.71
CA GLY A 260 -3.17 8.96 -6.51
C GLY A 260 -1.72 9.38 -6.36
N CYS A 261 -0.95 8.59 -5.63
CA CYS A 261 0.47 8.81 -5.41
C CYS A 261 1.23 7.51 -5.62
N SER A 262 2.46 7.58 -6.11
CA SER A 262 3.31 6.40 -6.22
C SER A 262 4.79 6.76 -6.27
N ALA A 263 5.63 5.90 -5.70
CA ALA A 263 7.08 5.93 -5.83
C ALA A 263 7.62 4.77 -6.68
N SER A 264 8.63 5.05 -7.49
CA SER A 264 9.42 4.02 -8.18
C SER A 264 10.76 4.59 -8.66
N GLN A 265 11.76 3.73 -8.88
CA GLN A 265 12.95 4.12 -9.65
C GLN A 265 12.64 4.46 -11.11
N PHE A 266 11.51 3.97 -11.64
CA PHE A 266 11.09 4.22 -13.02
C PHE A 266 9.91 5.19 -13.05
N LEU A 267 10.15 6.41 -13.53
CA LEU A 267 9.13 7.48 -13.61
C LEU A 267 7.83 7.03 -14.28
N GLY A 268 7.93 6.25 -15.36
CA GLY A 268 6.76 5.73 -16.06
C GLY A 268 5.92 4.77 -15.20
N TYR A 269 6.56 3.94 -14.38
CA TYR A 269 5.86 3.00 -13.49
C TYR A 269 5.24 3.72 -12.29
N ALA A 270 5.94 4.71 -11.72
CA ALA A 270 5.35 5.61 -10.73
C ALA A 270 4.13 6.35 -11.31
N THR A 271 4.23 6.83 -12.56
CA THR A 271 3.10 7.47 -13.25
C THR A 271 1.93 6.49 -13.41
N TYR A 272 2.20 5.27 -13.88
CA TYR A 272 1.20 4.22 -14.03
C TYR A 272 0.43 3.95 -12.74
N ARG A 273 1.13 3.71 -11.64
CA ARG A 273 0.53 3.40 -10.33
C ARG A 273 -0.18 4.59 -9.69
N SER A 274 0.24 5.80 -10.01
CA SER A 274 -0.40 7.02 -9.49
C SER A 274 -1.75 7.31 -10.15
N LEU A 275 -1.96 6.85 -11.38
CA LEU A 275 -3.20 7.02 -12.15
C LEU A 275 -4.25 6.00 -11.70
#